data_AF-A0A7C7NQI1-F1
#
_entry.id   AF-A0A7C7NQI1-F1
#
_cell.length_a   1.000
_cell.length_b   1.000
_cell.length_c   1.000
_cell.angle_alpha   90.00
_cell.angle_beta   90.00
_cell.angle_gamma   90.00
#
_symmetry.space_group_name_H-M   'P 1'
#
loop_
_entity.id
_entity.type
_entity.pdbx_description
1 polymer ?
#
loop_
_entity_poly.entity_id
_entity_poly.type
_entity_poly.pdbx_seq_one_letter_code
_entity_poly.pdbx_strand_id
1 'polypeptide(L)'
;LDYPAELLEMIVVSDGSTDGTDALVSAFPCPRVRLIRQEPRQGKATALGVGFREAKFEMLVLTDANVVFAPDAIRQLMRHFADPQVGVVTGRVHLLDEKEGYAQAESAYYRYERFLQTSEA
;
A
#
# COMPACT_ATOMS: atom_id res chain seq x y z
N LEU A 1 8.99 -3.89 9.30
CA LEU A 1 8.13 -5.04 8.91
C LEU A 1 8.83 -6.31 9.34
N ASP A 2 8.09 -7.21 9.95
CA ASP A 2 8.53 -8.55 10.35
C ASP A 2 8.32 -9.51 9.17
N TYR A 3 9.21 -9.39 8.19
CA TYR A 3 9.26 -10.19 6.98
C TYR A 3 10.70 -10.15 6.45
N PRO A 4 11.23 -11.24 5.84
CA PRO A 4 12.62 -11.29 5.38
C PRO A 4 12.98 -10.09 4.50
N ALA A 5 14.07 -9.41 4.83
CA ALA A 5 14.37 -8.10 4.26
C ALA A 5 14.71 -8.20 2.77
N GLU A 6 15.40 -9.26 2.40
CA GLU A 6 15.83 -9.64 1.05
C GLU A 6 14.66 -10.01 0.12
N LEU A 7 13.50 -10.33 0.68
CA LEU A 7 12.26 -10.61 -0.07
C LEU A 7 11.34 -9.39 -0.15
N LEU A 8 11.84 -8.20 0.19
CA LEU A 8 11.08 -6.96 0.13
C LEU A 8 11.81 -5.92 -0.71
N GLU A 9 11.04 -5.28 -1.58
CA GLU A 9 11.38 -3.99 -2.16
C GLU A 9 10.21 -3.02 -1.98
N MET A 10 10.51 -1.73 -2.01
CA MET A 10 9.53 -0.66 -1.92
C MET A 10 9.76 0.30 -3.07
N ILE A 11 8.75 0.40 -3.92
CA ILE A 11 8.75 1.29 -5.09
C ILE A 11 7.83 2.45 -4.76
N VAL A 12 8.41 3.65 -4.65
CA VAL A 12 7.64 4.88 -4.51
C VAL A 12 7.56 5.53 -5.87
N VAL A 13 6.34 5.64 -6.42
CA VAL A 13 6.12 6.35 -7.67
C VAL A 13 5.60 7.75 -7.35
N SER A 14 6.40 8.76 -7.65
CA SER A 14 6.02 10.16 -7.51
C SER A 14 5.38 10.66 -8.79
N ASP A 15 4.10 11.00 -8.75
CA ASP A 15 3.33 11.54 -9.88
C ASP A 15 3.51 13.06 -10.00
N GLY A 16 4.76 13.50 -10.09
CA GLY A 16 5.12 14.90 -10.25
C GLY A 16 5.04 15.72 -8.95
N SER A 17 5.43 15.17 -7.80
CA SER A 17 5.44 15.92 -6.53
C SER A 17 6.34 17.16 -6.59
N THR A 18 5.91 18.25 -5.95
CA THR A 18 6.58 19.56 -5.94
C THR A 18 6.98 20.04 -4.53
N ASP A 19 6.68 19.26 -3.51
CA ASP A 19 6.84 19.57 -2.08
C ASP A 19 8.12 19.02 -1.46
N GLY A 20 9.05 18.50 -2.28
CA GLY A 20 10.30 17.89 -1.83
C GLY A 20 10.21 16.39 -1.52
N THR A 21 9.04 15.76 -1.70
CA THR A 21 8.87 14.30 -1.51
C THR A 21 9.96 13.49 -2.22
N ASP A 22 10.26 13.80 -3.48
CA ASP A 22 11.25 13.08 -4.28
C ASP A 22 12.65 13.10 -3.68
N ALA A 23 13.08 14.25 -3.17
CA ALA A 23 14.38 14.40 -2.53
C ALA A 23 14.45 13.57 -1.24
N LEU A 24 13.37 13.56 -0.45
CA LEU A 24 13.28 12.78 0.79
C LEU A 24 13.35 11.28 0.53
N VAL A 25 12.60 10.78 -0.46
CA VAL A 25 12.60 9.36 -0.81
C VAL A 25 13.97 8.94 -1.37
N SER A 26 14.57 9.77 -2.22
CA SER A 26 15.88 9.48 -2.83
C SER A 26 17.01 9.44 -1.80
N ALA A 27 16.93 10.26 -0.75
CA ALA A 27 17.90 10.30 0.34
C ALA A 27 17.64 9.26 1.43
N PHE A 28 16.54 8.50 1.36
CA PHE A 28 16.16 7.56 2.41
C PHE A 28 17.20 6.42 2.50
N PRO A 29 17.80 6.16 3.67
CA PRO A 29 18.94 5.26 3.82
C PRO A 29 18.49 3.78 3.88
N CYS A 30 17.75 3.33 2.87
CA CYS A 30 17.34 1.93 2.73
C CYS A 30 17.49 1.50 1.27
N PRO A 31 18.41 0.58 0.94
CA PRO A 31 18.67 0.17 -0.44
C PRO A 31 17.48 -0.53 -1.12
N ARG A 32 16.47 -0.90 -0.34
CA ARG A 32 15.24 -1.54 -0.82
C ARG A 32 14.17 -0.53 -1.21
N VAL A 33 14.34 0.74 -0.84
CA VAL A 33 13.42 1.82 -1.23
C VAL A 33 13.99 2.50 -2.47
N ARG A 34 13.18 2.63 -3.51
CA ARG A 34 13.54 3.41 -4.70
C ARG A 34 12.42 4.33 -5.12
N LEU A 35 12.81 5.47 -5.67
CA LEU A 35 11.92 6.44 -6.29
C LEU A 35 11.85 6.22 -7.79
N ILE A 36 10.63 6.31 -8.35
CA ILE A 36 10.40 6.54 -9.77
C ILE A 36 9.59 7.82 -9.90
N ARG A 37 10.16 8.85 -10.52
CA ARG A 37 9.43 10.08 -10.82
C ARG A 37 8.73 9.96 -12.17
N GLN A 38 7.43 10.20 -12.19
CA GLN A 38 6.60 10.32 -13.39
C GLN A 38 6.39 11.80 -13.69
N GLU A 39 6.78 12.22 -14.90
CA GLU A 39 6.61 13.59 -15.40
C GLU A 39 6.22 13.51 -16.89
N PRO A 40 5.13 14.17 -17.34
CA PRO A 40 4.21 14.99 -16.55
C PRO A 40 3.30 14.15 -15.63
N ARG A 41 2.61 14.84 -14.71
CA ARG A 41 1.58 14.25 -13.85
C ARG A 41 0.49 13.56 -14.68
N GLN A 42 0.28 12.26 -14.44
CA GLN A 42 -0.61 11.39 -15.22
C GLN A 42 -1.57 10.55 -14.36
N GLY A 43 -1.62 10.80 -13.05
CA GLY A 43 -2.58 10.21 -12.13
C GLY A 43 -2.15 8.86 -11.54
N LYS A 44 -2.89 8.44 -10.51
CA LYS A 44 -2.61 7.24 -9.69
C LYS A 44 -2.58 5.95 -10.52
N ALA A 45 -3.53 5.76 -11.43
CA ALA A 45 -3.60 4.55 -12.25
C ALA A 45 -2.33 4.37 -13.10
N THR A 46 -1.86 5.43 -13.73
CA THR A 46 -0.63 5.44 -14.52
C THR A 46 0.58 5.17 -13.63
N ALA A 47 0.65 5.82 -12.46
CA ALA A 47 1.72 5.62 -11.49
C ALA A 47 1.79 4.17 -10.98
N LEU A 48 0.64 3.56 -10.65
CA LEU A 48 0.56 2.14 -10.28
C LEU A 48 1.03 1.24 -11.43
N GLY A 49 0.62 1.52 -12.67
CA GLY A 49 1.06 0.78 -13.84
C GLY A 49 2.58 0.86 -14.07
N VAL A 50 3.20 2.01 -13.78
CA VAL A 50 4.67 2.14 -13.75
C VAL A 50 5.26 1.25 -12.66
N GLY A 51 4.74 1.31 -11.44
CA GLY A 51 5.18 0.46 -10.34
C GLY A 51 5.10 -1.04 -10.66
N PHE A 52 4.03 -1.49 -11.33
CA PHE A 52 3.84 -2.90 -11.68
C PHE A 52 4.86 -3.40 -12.69
N ARG A 53 5.16 -2.60 -13.73
CA ARG A 53 6.17 -2.97 -14.74
C ARG A 53 7.57 -3.06 -14.17
N GLU A 54 7.82 -2.29 -13.12
CA GLU A 54 9.13 -2.12 -12.54
C GLU A 54 9.38 -3.11 -11.39
N ALA A 55 8.33 -3.69 -10.79
CA ALA A 55 8.45 -4.65 -9.70
C ALA A 55 9.21 -5.92 -10.13
N LYS A 56 10.06 -6.41 -9.22
CA LYS A 56 10.89 -7.61 -9.38
C LYS A 56 10.18 -8.86 -8.86
N PHE A 57 9.28 -8.70 -7.90
CA PHE A 57 8.54 -9.79 -7.28
C PHE A 57 7.14 -9.91 -7.89
N GLU A 58 6.61 -11.13 -7.91
CA GLU A 58 5.26 -11.44 -8.43
C GLU A 58 4.16 -10.96 -7.47
N MET A 59 4.46 -10.93 -6.17
CA MET A 59 3.53 -10.50 -5.13
C MET A 59 3.60 -8.98 -4.96
N LEU A 60 2.51 -8.30 -5.28
CA LEU A 60 2.40 -6.84 -5.18
C LEU A 60 1.51 -6.44 -4.00
N VAL A 61 2.07 -5.60 -3.12
CA VAL A 61 1.32 -4.97 -2.03
C VAL A 61 1.11 -3.50 -2.40
N LEU A 62 -0.15 -3.14 -2.66
CA LEU A 62 -0.53 -1.78 -3.00
C LEU A 62 -0.87 -1.02 -1.73
N THR A 63 -0.31 0.18 -1.58
CA THR A 63 -0.55 1.01 -0.40
C THR A 63 -0.41 2.48 -0.71
N ASP A 64 -1.07 3.30 0.11
CA ASP A 64 -1.00 4.76 0.00
C ASP A 64 0.10 5.31 0.92
N ALA A 65 0.64 6.47 0.56
CA ALA A 65 1.76 7.09 1.28
C ALA A 65 1.44 7.47 2.75
N ASN A 66 0.17 7.50 3.13
CA ASN A 66 -0.32 7.81 4.48
C ASN A 66 -0.73 6.56 5.28
N VAL A 67 -0.44 5.34 4.79
CA VAL A 67 -0.80 4.10 5.50
C VAL A 67 0.36 3.61 6.36
N VAL A 68 0.06 3.26 7.60
CA VAL A 68 1.00 2.62 8.53
C VAL A 68 0.66 1.14 8.65
N PHE A 69 1.66 0.29 8.42
CA PHE A 69 1.52 -1.16 8.55
C PHE A 69 1.80 -1.62 9.98
N ALA A 70 0.98 -2.52 10.50
CA ALA A 70 1.38 -3.34 11.64
C ALA A 70 2.66 -4.15 11.29
N PRO A 71 3.56 -4.41 12.24
CA PRO A 71 4.83 -5.07 11.95
C PRO A 71 4.66 -6.40 11.19
N ASP A 72 3.67 -7.20 11.53
CA ASP A 72 3.39 -8.53 10.95
C ASP A 72 2.42 -8.50 9.77
N ALA A 73 1.92 -7.33 9.35
CA ALA A 73 0.85 -7.21 8.37
C ALA A 73 1.15 -7.95 7.06
N ILE A 74 2.35 -7.82 6.51
CA ILE A 74 2.73 -8.52 5.27
C ILE A 74 2.72 -10.04 5.47
N ARG A 75 3.24 -10.54 6.59
CA ARG A 75 3.21 -11.98 6.90
C ARG A 75 1.77 -12.49 7.00
N GLN A 76 0.88 -11.72 7.64
CA GLN A 76 -0.54 -12.08 7.77
C GLN A 76 -1.25 -12.10 6.42
N LEU A 77 -0.94 -11.17 5.51
CA LEU A 77 -1.49 -11.18 4.16
C LEU A 77 -0.99 -12.39 3.37
N MET A 78 0.31 -12.65 3.41
CA MET A 78 0.96 -13.69 2.59
C MET A 78 0.50 -15.12 2.93
N ARG A 79 0.11 -15.39 4.18
CA ARG A 79 -0.34 -16.74 4.59
C ARG A 79 -1.57 -17.24 3.80
N HIS A 80 -2.41 -16.33 3.29
CA HIS A 80 -3.64 -16.69 2.58
C HIS A 80 -3.38 -17.23 1.17
N PHE A 81 -2.23 -16.91 0.57
CA PHE A 81 -1.80 -17.47 -0.71
C PHE A 81 -1.26 -18.91 -0.61
N ALA A 82 -1.31 -19.54 0.57
CA ALA A 82 -1.11 -20.97 0.71
C ALA A 82 -2.24 -21.77 0.01
N ASP A 83 -3.42 -21.16 -0.15
CA ASP A 83 -4.47 -21.68 -1.01
C ASP A 83 -4.27 -21.15 -2.44
N PRO A 84 -4.02 -22.03 -3.43
CA PRO A 84 -3.79 -21.61 -4.82
C PRO A 84 -5.04 -21.01 -5.49
N GLN A 85 -6.22 -21.09 -4.89
CA GLN A 85 -7.43 -20.44 -5.39
C GLN A 85 -7.51 -18.94 -5.01
N VAL A 86 -6.69 -18.48 -4.06
CA VAL A 86 -6.68 -17.10 -3.60
C VAL A 86 -5.84 -16.23 -4.54
N GLY A 87 -6.51 -15.36 -5.31
CA GLY A 87 -5.84 -14.43 -6.23
C GLY A 87 -5.49 -13.06 -5.63
N VAL A 88 -6.23 -12.60 -4.63
CA VAL A 88 -6.05 -11.28 -3.99
C VAL A 88 -6.41 -11.36 -2.51
N VAL A 89 -5.66 -10.63 -1.68
CA VAL A 89 -5.90 -10.51 -0.23
C VAL A 89 -5.85 -9.04 0.14
N THR A 90 -6.83 -8.57 0.90
CA THR A 90 -6.86 -7.20 1.42
C THR A 90 -6.63 -7.19 2.93
N GLY A 91 -5.94 -6.16 3.41
CA GLY A 91 -5.74 -5.93 4.84
C GLY A 91 -6.92 -5.19 5.45
N ARG A 92 -7.12 -5.37 6.75
CA ARG A 92 -8.08 -4.55 7.50
C ARG A 92 -7.48 -3.17 7.78
N VAL A 93 -8.04 -2.14 7.15
CA VAL A 93 -7.60 -0.74 7.35
C VAL A 93 -8.28 -0.17 8.59
N HIS A 94 -7.50 0.38 9.52
CA HIS A 94 -8.01 1.08 10.71
C HIS A 94 -7.68 2.57 10.61
N LEU A 95 -8.69 3.43 10.84
CA LEU A 95 -8.49 4.87 10.90
C LEU A 95 -7.89 5.22 12.26
N LEU A 96 -6.76 5.92 12.28
CA LEU A 96 -6.03 6.24 13.52
C LEU A 96 -6.63 7.44 14.27
N ASP A 97 -7.33 8.34 13.57
CA ASP A 97 -7.99 9.53 14.14
C ASP A 97 -9.52 9.50 13.92
N GLU A 98 -10.23 8.74 14.75
CA GLU A 98 -11.70 8.62 14.68
C GLU A 98 -12.46 9.82 15.28
N LYS A 99 -11.76 10.87 15.74
CA LYS A 99 -12.35 11.84 16.67
C LYS A 99 -12.97 13.09 16.07
N GLU A 100 -12.71 13.47 14.81
CA GLU A 100 -13.37 14.64 14.19
C GLU A 100 -13.59 14.51 12.67
N GLY A 101 -14.74 15.02 12.18
CA GLY A 101 -14.98 15.31 10.76
C GLY A 101 -15.19 14.09 9.84
N TYR A 102 -14.62 14.17 8.64
CA TYR A 102 -14.79 13.22 7.52
C TYR A 102 -14.51 11.76 7.92
N ALA A 103 -13.60 11.55 8.88
CA ALA A 103 -13.23 10.24 9.42
C ALA A 103 -14.41 9.49 10.06
N GLN A 104 -15.43 10.19 10.59
CA GLN A 104 -16.60 9.54 11.19
C GLN A 104 -17.55 8.97 10.14
N ALA A 105 -17.75 9.70 9.03
CA ALA A 105 -18.53 9.23 7.89
C ALA A 105 -17.79 8.09 7.15
N GLU A 106 -16.47 8.22 6.99
CA GLU A 106 -15.61 7.20 6.41
C GLU A 106 -15.59 5.92 7.28
N SER A 107 -15.58 6.06 8.61
CA SER A 107 -15.72 4.94 9.55
C SER A 107 -17.05 4.21 9.41
N ALA A 108 -18.16 4.93 9.23
CA ALA A 108 -19.47 4.31 9.00
C ALA A 108 -19.50 3.52 7.68
N TYR A 109 -18.92 4.07 6.62
CA TYR A 109 -18.77 3.38 5.33
C TYR A 109 -17.92 2.10 5.48
N TYR A 110 -16.72 2.20 6.05
CA TYR A 110 -15.87 1.02 6.26
C TYR A 110 -16.51 -0.02 7.17
N ARG A 111 -17.30 0.38 8.16
CA ARG A 111 -18.07 -0.57 9.00
C ARG A 111 -19.13 -1.31 8.19
N TYR A 112 -19.82 -0.61 7.30
CA TYR A 112 -20.81 -1.23 6.42
C TYR A 112 -20.16 -2.16 5.38
N GLU A 113 -19.09 -1.72 4.73
CA GLU A 113 -18.32 -2.55 3.79
C GLU A 113 -17.79 -3.83 4.48
N ARG A 114 -17.24 -3.69 5.69
CA ARG A 114 -16.79 -4.85 6.49
C ARG A 114 -17.93 -5.81 6.80
N PHE A 115 -19.12 -5.31 7.13
CA PHE A 115 -20.28 -6.16 7.40
C PHE A 115 -20.64 -6.99 6.17
N LEU A 116 -20.64 -6.37 4.97
CA LEU A 116 -20.86 -7.08 3.70
C LEU A 116 -19.79 -8.14 3.46
N GLN A 117 -18.50 -7.79 3.55
CA GLN A 117 -17.38 -8.72 3.35
C GLN A 117 -17.45 -9.94 4.30
N THR A 118 -17.82 -9.74 5.57
CA THR A 118 -17.98 -10.84 6.52
C THR A 118 -19.23 -11.68 6.31
N SER A 119 -20.22 -11.16 5.57
CA SER A 119 -21.47 -11.86 5.26
C SER A 119 -21.39 -12.64 3.94
N GLU A 120 -20.37 -12.37 3.12
CA GLU A 120 -20.07 -13.08 1.86
C GLU A 120 -19.11 -14.27 2.05
N ALA A 121 -18.47 -14.38 3.22
CA ALA A 121 -17.58 -15.48 3.62
C ALA A 121 -18.34 -16.59 4.34
#